data_AF-A0A382HX31-F1
#
_entry.id   AF-A0A382HX31-F1
#
_cell.length_a   1.000
_cell.length_b   1.000
_cell.length_c   1.000
_cell.angle_alpha   90.00
_cell.angle_beta   90.00
_cell.angle_gamma   90.00
#
_symmetry.space_group_name_H-M   'P 1'
#
loop_
_entity.id
_entity.type
_entity.pdbx_description
1 polymer ?
#
loop_
_entity_poly.entity_id
_entity_poly.type
_entity_poly.pdbx_seq_one_letter_code
_entity_poly.pdbx_strand_id
1 'polypeptide(L)'
;MKQKITLTLVAFALSVYWVDSKEIRGKVTKGGKGVGGVFVSAHDTENRKATGVFTAADGSYIIDDLRQKDYRVRARQKGLNDVWLDDITAGSKSVEIKMTNATGWKLERQRTADSAFGRLKFDNTRDKLNFKMFCTYCHQIGTVGFRTPEQPVDWETMIRRMNGFGALYPHTKRTIVKRIMDTYKGEAVDKWPKYVPPPAPTGTVTKAKITWWEMGKRYESQYHDIDLSPDGRLIYAVNITKGYMVTVDTKTDKQVYKKFPRGSHGPHSIEPDNDGHMWVT
;
A
#
# COMPACT_ATOMS: atom_id res chain seq x y z
N MET A 1 -45.37 30.97 47.08
CA MET A 1 -44.00 30.68 46.63
C MET A 1 -43.98 30.58 45.11
N LYS A 2 -43.36 31.53 44.39
CA LYS A 2 -43.19 31.47 42.94
C LYS A 2 -41.74 31.06 42.65
N GLN A 3 -41.52 29.82 42.22
CA GLN A 3 -40.20 29.36 41.76
C GLN A 3 -39.94 29.94 40.36
N LYS A 4 -38.87 30.73 40.25
CA LYS A 4 -38.31 31.14 38.95
C LYS A 4 -37.36 30.03 38.49
N ILE A 5 -37.68 29.39 37.37
CA ILE A 5 -36.77 28.48 36.68
C ILE A 5 -35.92 29.35 35.75
N THR A 6 -34.63 29.46 36.05
CA THR A 6 -33.66 30.13 35.18
C THR A 6 -33.14 29.11 34.18
N LEU A 7 -33.51 29.24 32.92
CA LEU A 7 -33.04 28.39 31.83
C LEU A 7 -31.70 28.95 31.32
N THR A 8 -30.59 28.32 31.68
CA THR A 8 -29.27 28.68 31.18
C THR A 8 -29.05 28.01 29.82
N LEU A 9 -29.18 28.75 28.72
CA LEU A 9 -28.76 28.28 27.40
C LEU A 9 -27.22 28.25 27.34
N VAL A 10 -26.63 27.06 27.33
CA VAL A 10 -25.22 26.87 26.97
C VAL A 10 -25.14 26.83 25.45
N ALA A 11 -24.68 27.92 24.84
CA ALA A 11 -24.37 27.96 23.42
C ALA A 11 -23.08 27.18 23.15
N PHE A 12 -23.18 25.96 22.62
CA PHE A 12 -22.06 25.26 22.02
C PHE A 12 -21.72 25.97 20.70
N ALA A 13 -20.69 26.82 20.72
CA ALA A 13 -20.07 27.32 19.51
C ALA A 13 -19.36 26.15 18.81
N LEU A 14 -20.04 25.52 17.85
CA LEU A 14 -19.39 24.66 16.85
C LEU A 14 -18.50 25.54 15.99
N SER A 15 -17.22 25.64 16.35
CA SER A 15 -16.19 26.20 15.48
C SER A 15 -15.99 25.25 14.30
N VAL A 16 -16.75 25.49 13.23
CA VAL A 16 -16.48 24.90 11.92
C VAL A 16 -15.22 25.59 11.40
N TYR A 17 -14.05 24.99 11.65
CA TYR A 17 -12.82 25.39 11.00
C TYR A 17 -12.99 25.14 9.51
N TRP A 18 -13.24 26.21 8.75
CA TRP A 18 -13.03 26.22 7.31
C TRP A 18 -11.53 26.06 7.09
N VAL A 19 -11.08 24.82 6.97
CA VAL A 19 -9.73 24.52 6.49
C VAL A 19 -9.75 24.91 5.03
N ASP A 20 -9.14 26.05 4.74
CA ASP A 20 -8.95 26.54 3.39
C ASP A 20 -8.12 25.49 2.64
N SER A 21 -8.79 24.69 1.79
CA SER A 21 -8.19 23.59 1.03
C SER A 21 -7.11 24.18 0.13
N LYS A 22 -5.87 23.73 0.31
CA LYS A 22 -4.74 24.14 -0.52
C LYS A 22 -4.39 23.04 -1.50
N GLU A 23 -3.61 23.44 -2.49
CA GLU A 23 -3.20 22.58 -3.58
C GLU A 23 -1.69 22.65 -3.80
N ILE A 24 -1.12 21.54 -4.25
CA ILE A 24 0.22 21.51 -4.83
C ILE A 24 0.04 21.26 -6.32
N ARG A 25 0.58 22.15 -7.16
CA ARG A 25 0.55 22.05 -8.61
C ARG A 25 1.95 22.06 -9.19
N GLY A 26 2.12 21.36 -10.30
CA GLY A 26 3.44 21.25 -10.90
C GLY A 26 3.46 20.48 -12.20
N LYS A 27 4.69 20.14 -12.63
CA LYS A 27 4.95 19.41 -13.87
C LYS A 27 6.02 18.36 -13.69
N VAL A 28 5.76 17.16 -14.21
CA VAL A 28 6.74 16.09 -14.29
C VAL A 28 7.32 16.03 -15.70
N THR A 29 8.65 16.00 -15.79
CA THR A 29 9.37 15.96 -17.07
C THR A 29 10.43 14.87 -17.11
N LYS A 30 10.77 14.42 -18.32
CA LYS A 30 11.90 13.54 -18.63
C LYS A 30 12.53 14.00 -19.93
N GLY A 31 13.83 14.31 -19.91
CA GLY A 31 14.54 14.85 -21.08
C GLY A 31 13.88 16.12 -21.64
N GLY A 32 13.37 16.98 -20.74
CA GLY A 32 12.69 18.24 -21.09
C GLY A 32 11.23 18.09 -21.57
N LYS A 33 10.74 16.87 -21.79
CA LYS A 33 9.35 16.61 -22.22
C LYS A 33 8.46 16.25 -21.03
N GLY A 34 7.21 16.71 -21.06
CA GLY A 34 6.19 16.29 -20.11
C GLY A 34 5.95 14.79 -20.12
N VAL A 35 5.68 14.20 -18.95
CA VAL A 35 5.42 12.76 -18.81
C VAL A 35 4.04 12.54 -18.19
N GLY A 36 3.10 12.03 -18.99
CA GLY A 36 1.77 11.63 -18.51
C GLY A 36 1.73 10.26 -17.84
N GLY A 37 0.74 10.08 -16.95
CA GLY A 37 0.53 8.82 -16.23
C GLY A 37 1.48 8.60 -15.04
N VAL A 38 2.26 9.61 -14.66
CA VAL A 38 3.10 9.55 -13.45
C VAL A 38 2.20 9.73 -12.25
N PHE A 39 2.27 8.82 -11.28
CA PHE A 39 1.57 8.99 -10.02
C PHE A 39 2.37 9.93 -9.11
N VAL A 40 1.81 11.09 -8.81
CA VAL A 40 2.40 12.11 -7.94
C VAL A 40 1.59 12.18 -6.65
N SER A 41 2.26 12.07 -5.50
CA SER A 41 1.60 12.03 -4.21
C SER A 41 2.26 12.92 -3.16
N ALA A 42 1.44 13.62 -2.40
CA ALA A 42 1.83 14.44 -1.25
C ALA A 42 1.66 13.60 0.03
N HIS A 43 2.74 13.40 0.77
CA HIS A 43 2.79 12.61 1.99
C HIS A 43 2.85 13.52 3.22
N ASP A 44 1.81 13.41 4.05
CA ASP A 44 1.73 13.92 5.40
C ASP A 44 2.35 12.88 6.34
N THR A 45 3.62 13.07 6.70
CA THR A 45 4.38 12.13 7.53
C THR A 45 3.86 12.07 8.97
N GLU A 46 3.35 13.18 9.49
CA GLU A 46 2.82 13.32 10.85
C GLU A 46 1.51 12.53 11.02
N ASN A 47 0.55 12.74 10.13
CA ASN A 47 -0.72 12.02 10.14
C ASN A 47 -0.65 10.68 9.42
N ARG A 48 0.53 10.33 8.87
CA ARG A 48 0.78 9.10 8.13
C ARG A 48 -0.25 8.89 7.02
N LYS A 49 -0.58 9.97 6.33
CA LYS A 49 -1.56 10.02 5.25
C LYS A 49 -0.85 10.45 3.99
N ALA A 50 -1.32 9.98 2.84
CA ALA A 50 -0.94 10.60 1.59
C ALA A 50 -2.12 10.65 0.62
N THR A 51 -2.04 11.62 -0.27
CA THR A 51 -2.99 11.82 -1.35
C THR A 51 -2.22 11.97 -2.65
N GLY A 52 -2.67 11.33 -3.72
CA GLY A 52 -1.99 11.41 -5.00
C GLY A 52 -2.92 11.34 -6.18
N VAL A 53 -2.41 11.83 -7.30
CA VAL A 53 -3.08 11.93 -8.61
C VAL A 53 -2.12 11.45 -9.69
N PHE A 54 -2.65 11.24 -10.90
CA PHE A 54 -1.81 10.99 -12.07
C PHE A 54 -1.58 12.28 -12.85
N THR A 55 -0.40 12.42 -13.45
CA THR A 55 -0.13 13.52 -14.38
C THR A 55 -0.97 13.40 -15.65
N ALA A 56 -1.42 14.53 -16.17
CA ALA A 56 -1.99 14.65 -17.50
C ALA A 56 -0.94 14.34 -18.59
N ALA A 57 -1.37 14.18 -19.84
CA ALA A 57 -0.50 13.81 -20.96
C ALA A 57 0.74 14.72 -21.13
N ASP A 58 0.61 16.00 -20.79
CA ASP A 58 1.68 17.00 -20.84
C ASP A 58 2.58 17.02 -19.58
N GLY A 59 2.34 16.13 -18.62
CA GLY A 59 3.06 16.03 -17.35
C GLY A 59 2.54 16.93 -16.24
N SER A 60 1.52 17.75 -16.46
CA SER A 60 0.94 18.60 -15.42
C SER A 60 0.18 17.78 -14.37
N TYR A 61 0.17 18.23 -13.12
CA TYR A 61 -0.62 17.65 -12.04
C TYR A 61 -1.09 18.69 -11.02
N ILE A 62 -2.17 18.36 -10.32
CA ILE A 62 -2.77 19.15 -9.24
C ILE A 62 -3.19 18.18 -8.13
N ILE A 63 -2.64 18.33 -6.94
CA ILE A 63 -3.10 17.63 -5.73
C ILE A 63 -3.80 18.66 -4.85
N ASP A 64 -5.11 18.58 -4.76
CA ASP A 64 -6.00 19.44 -3.97
C ASP A 64 -6.43 18.77 -2.65
N ASP A 65 -7.20 19.48 -1.82
CA ASP A 65 -7.64 19.05 -0.48
C ASP A 65 -6.49 18.76 0.48
N LEU A 66 -5.44 19.59 0.39
CA LEU A 66 -4.32 19.56 1.30
C LEU A 66 -4.52 20.55 2.44
N ARG A 67 -4.05 20.17 3.63
CA ARG A 67 -3.97 21.04 4.80
C ARG A 67 -2.80 22.00 4.62
N GLN A 68 -2.85 23.17 5.26
CA GLN A 68 -1.76 24.13 5.24
C GLN A 68 -0.57 23.60 6.06
N LYS A 69 0.34 22.88 5.41
CA LYS A 69 1.60 22.34 5.96
C LYS A 69 2.56 21.95 4.84
N ASP A 70 3.73 21.50 5.22
CA ASP A 70 4.71 20.94 4.30
C ASP A 70 4.49 19.43 4.10
N TYR A 71 4.78 18.98 2.88
CA TYR A 71 4.59 17.61 2.42
C TYR A 71 5.87 17.06 1.80
N ARG A 72 6.07 15.74 1.94
CA ARG A 72 7.00 15.02 1.07
C ARG A 72 6.28 14.64 -0.21
N VAL A 73 6.73 15.13 -1.36
CA VAL A 73 6.13 14.82 -2.65
C VAL A 73 6.91 13.70 -3.32
N ARG A 74 6.21 12.66 -3.80
CA ARG A 74 6.80 11.55 -4.56
C ARG A 74 6.23 11.51 -5.96
N ALA A 75 7.08 11.36 -6.96
CA ALA A 75 6.66 10.96 -8.30
C ALA A 75 7.15 9.54 -8.61
N ARG A 76 6.25 8.69 -9.11
CA ARG A 76 6.56 7.30 -9.46
C ARG A 76 5.85 6.82 -10.73
N GLN A 77 6.58 6.09 -11.56
CA GLN A 77 6.05 5.38 -12.72
C GLN A 77 6.97 4.21 -13.04
N LYS A 78 6.41 3.03 -13.35
CA LYS A 78 7.22 1.88 -13.76
C LYS A 78 8.07 2.22 -14.99
N GLY A 79 9.35 1.85 -14.96
CA GLY A 79 10.35 2.20 -15.97
C GLY A 79 11.14 3.46 -15.66
N LEU A 80 10.73 4.28 -14.70
CA LEU A 80 11.44 5.50 -14.29
C LEU A 80 11.99 5.36 -12.87
N ASN A 81 13.02 6.15 -12.53
CA ASN A 81 13.48 6.28 -11.15
C ASN A 81 12.47 7.12 -10.36
N ASP A 82 12.07 6.62 -9.19
CA ASP A 82 11.26 7.39 -8.25
C ASP A 82 12.02 8.64 -7.81
N VAL A 83 11.30 9.76 -7.70
CA VAL A 83 11.82 11.04 -7.22
C VAL A 83 11.05 11.43 -5.97
N TRP A 84 11.77 11.88 -4.95
CA TRP A 84 11.23 12.47 -3.73
C TRP A 84 11.68 13.91 -3.64
N LEU A 85 10.75 14.80 -3.30
CA LEU A 85 11.00 16.17 -2.90
C LEU A 85 10.51 16.32 -1.47
N ASP A 86 11.33 16.90 -0.62
CA ASP A 86 10.99 17.16 0.78
C ASP A 86 10.53 18.61 0.94
N ASP A 87 9.83 18.89 2.03
CA ASP A 87 9.45 20.24 2.47
C ASP A 87 8.67 21.08 1.43
N ILE A 88 7.75 20.45 0.68
CA ILE A 88 6.89 21.16 -0.27
C ILE A 88 5.65 21.70 0.44
N THR A 89 5.59 23.02 0.59
CA THR A 89 4.46 23.71 1.23
C THR A 89 3.18 23.63 0.39
N ALA A 90 2.05 23.34 1.05
CA ALA A 90 0.74 23.43 0.42
C ALA A 90 0.48 24.86 -0.10
N GLY A 91 -0.04 24.96 -1.32
CA GLY A 91 -0.17 26.21 -2.07
C GLY A 91 0.93 26.44 -3.12
N SER A 92 1.96 25.59 -3.18
CA SER A 92 3.01 25.66 -4.20
C SER A 92 2.44 25.43 -5.61
N LYS A 93 2.70 26.36 -6.55
CA LYS A 93 2.10 26.34 -7.90
C LYS A 93 3.02 25.87 -9.04
N SER A 94 4.32 25.75 -8.80
CA SER A 94 5.32 25.50 -9.84
C SER A 94 6.34 24.42 -9.45
N VAL A 95 5.86 23.31 -8.89
CA VAL A 95 6.74 22.22 -8.44
C VAL A 95 7.20 21.37 -9.64
N GLU A 96 8.45 21.56 -10.06
CA GLU A 96 9.06 20.78 -11.14
C GLU A 96 9.66 19.47 -10.63
N ILE A 97 9.32 18.37 -11.28
CA ILE A 97 9.89 17.05 -11.00
C ILE A 97 10.56 16.51 -12.25
N LYS A 98 11.88 16.31 -12.20
CA LYS A 98 12.67 15.76 -13.31
C LYS A 98 12.94 14.28 -13.07
N MET A 99 12.33 13.42 -13.88
CA MET A 99 12.50 11.97 -13.81
C MET A 99 13.52 11.47 -14.84
N THR A 100 14.11 10.32 -14.55
CA THR A 100 15.07 9.63 -15.42
C THR A 100 14.67 8.17 -15.60
N ASN A 101 15.13 7.52 -16.67
CA ASN A 101 14.87 6.10 -16.89
C ASN A 101 15.53 5.28 -15.76
N ALA A 102 14.80 4.28 -15.25
CA ALA A 102 15.39 3.23 -14.45
C ALA A 102 16.08 2.22 -15.38
N THR A 103 17.28 1.80 -15.04
CA THR A 103 18.07 0.81 -15.78
C THR A 103 18.68 -0.22 -14.84
N GLY A 104 19.17 -1.33 -15.38
CA GLY A 104 19.82 -2.40 -14.63
C GLY A 104 18.99 -2.87 -13.43
N TRP A 105 19.62 -2.97 -12.27
CA TRP A 105 18.96 -3.39 -11.04
C TRP A 105 17.83 -2.45 -10.59
N LYS A 106 17.94 -1.14 -10.83
CA LYS A 106 16.86 -0.19 -10.48
C LYS A 106 15.57 -0.49 -11.25
N LEU A 107 15.69 -0.92 -12.51
CA LEU A 107 14.56 -1.35 -13.32
C LEU A 107 14.04 -2.72 -12.90
N GLU A 108 14.93 -3.70 -12.73
CA GLU A 108 14.58 -5.06 -12.35
C GLU A 108 13.88 -5.13 -10.97
N ARG A 109 14.26 -4.26 -10.04
CA ARG A 109 13.61 -4.12 -8.74
C ARG A 109 12.14 -3.70 -8.83
N GLN A 110 11.71 -3.13 -9.96
CA GLN A 110 10.32 -2.73 -10.19
C GLN A 110 9.44 -3.84 -10.75
N ARG A 111 10.02 -5.01 -11.08
CA ARG A 111 9.27 -6.19 -11.54
C ARG A 111 8.21 -6.54 -10.50
N THR A 112 6.99 -6.78 -10.97
CA THR A 112 5.88 -7.19 -10.10
C THR A 112 6.06 -8.63 -9.62
N ALA A 113 5.46 -8.95 -8.47
CA ALA A 113 5.52 -10.29 -7.92
C ALA A 113 4.87 -11.35 -8.82
N ASP A 114 3.82 -11.01 -9.55
CA ASP A 114 3.18 -11.89 -10.54
C ASP A 114 4.11 -12.18 -11.73
N SER A 115 4.84 -11.18 -12.24
CA SER A 115 5.85 -11.37 -13.28
C SER A 115 7.01 -12.23 -12.78
N ALA A 116 7.44 -12.02 -11.53
CA ALA A 116 8.46 -12.82 -10.86
C ALA A 116 7.97 -14.26 -10.60
N PHE A 117 6.70 -14.46 -10.23
CA PHE A 117 6.10 -15.80 -10.11
C PHE A 117 6.11 -16.52 -11.45
N GLY A 118 5.82 -15.81 -12.55
CA GLY A 118 5.91 -16.36 -13.90
C GLY A 118 7.31 -16.84 -14.33
N ARG A 119 8.36 -16.55 -13.54
CA ARG A 119 9.71 -17.10 -13.76
C ARG A 119 9.85 -18.52 -13.23
N LEU A 120 9.09 -18.91 -12.20
CA LEU A 120 9.09 -20.26 -11.65
C LEU A 120 8.39 -21.22 -12.62
N LYS A 121 9.11 -22.26 -13.04
CA LYS A 121 8.63 -23.25 -14.01
C LYS A 121 7.98 -24.44 -13.32
N PHE A 122 6.89 -24.91 -13.91
CA PHE A 122 6.16 -26.10 -13.52
C PHE A 122 5.90 -26.94 -14.76
N ASP A 123 5.96 -28.26 -14.60
CA ASP A 123 5.76 -29.20 -15.71
C ASP A 123 4.29 -29.27 -16.13
N ASN A 124 3.37 -28.93 -15.22
CA ASN A 124 1.94 -28.89 -15.50
C ASN A 124 1.23 -27.76 -14.72
N THR A 125 0.07 -27.37 -15.24
CA THR A 125 -0.75 -26.29 -14.67
C THR A 125 -1.31 -26.62 -13.29
N ARG A 126 -1.61 -27.89 -13.01
CA ARG A 126 -2.21 -28.32 -11.74
C ARG A 126 -1.25 -28.07 -10.57
N ASP A 127 0.02 -28.42 -10.73
CA ASP A 127 1.07 -28.17 -9.74
C ASP A 127 1.32 -26.68 -9.57
N LYS A 128 1.30 -25.91 -10.66
CA LYS A 128 1.42 -24.45 -10.61
C LYS A 128 0.29 -23.82 -9.80
N LEU A 129 -0.96 -24.26 -10.00
CA LEU A 129 -2.13 -23.76 -9.29
C LEU A 129 -2.13 -24.21 -7.81
N ASN A 130 -1.75 -25.45 -7.53
CA ASN A 130 -1.57 -25.95 -6.17
C ASN A 130 -0.49 -25.12 -5.43
N PHE A 131 0.65 -24.86 -6.06
CA PHE A 131 1.68 -23.99 -5.50
C PHE A 131 1.20 -22.54 -5.32
N LYS A 132 0.48 -21.98 -6.31
CA LYS A 132 -0.12 -20.65 -6.18
C LYS A 132 -1.02 -20.59 -4.94
N MET A 133 -1.95 -21.55 -4.81
CA MET A 133 -2.90 -21.58 -3.70
C MET A 133 -2.21 -21.69 -2.33
N PHE A 134 -1.24 -22.58 -2.18
CA PHE A 134 -0.68 -22.91 -0.85
C PHE A 134 0.60 -22.15 -0.48
N CYS A 135 1.34 -21.61 -1.45
CA CYS A 135 2.61 -20.93 -1.18
C CYS A 135 2.60 -19.43 -1.49
N THR A 136 1.56 -18.91 -2.15
CA THR A 136 1.45 -17.46 -2.44
C THR A 136 0.33 -16.76 -1.67
N TYR A 137 -0.40 -17.50 -0.83
CA TYR A 137 -1.49 -16.99 0.00
C TYR A 137 -1.00 -16.04 1.11
N CYS A 138 0.07 -16.40 1.82
CA CYS A 138 0.57 -15.59 2.94
C CYS A 138 1.37 -14.36 2.49
N HIS A 139 2.18 -14.52 1.44
CA HIS A 139 2.96 -13.43 0.87
C HIS A 139 3.28 -13.67 -0.60
N GLN A 140 3.60 -12.58 -1.29
CA GLN A 140 4.07 -12.61 -2.66
C GLN A 140 5.46 -13.26 -2.75
N ILE A 141 5.66 -14.10 -3.77
CA ILE A 141 6.95 -14.77 -4.05
C ILE A 141 7.76 -14.04 -5.12
N GLY A 142 9.08 -14.23 -5.12
CA GLY A 142 9.97 -13.60 -6.09
C GLY A 142 10.17 -12.08 -5.90
N THR A 143 9.64 -11.51 -4.81
CA THR A 143 9.91 -10.14 -4.38
C THR A 143 11.40 -9.95 -4.03
N VAL A 144 11.84 -8.71 -3.83
CA VAL A 144 13.26 -8.43 -3.53
C VAL A 144 13.74 -9.18 -2.28
N GLY A 145 12.99 -9.10 -1.17
CA GLY A 145 13.35 -9.81 0.06
C GLY A 145 13.40 -11.33 -0.12
N PHE A 146 12.55 -11.89 -0.99
CA PHE A 146 12.59 -13.32 -1.34
C PHE A 146 13.85 -13.70 -2.14
N ARG A 147 14.38 -12.78 -2.95
CA ARG A 147 15.60 -12.97 -3.77
C ARG A 147 16.90 -12.73 -2.99
N THR A 148 16.83 -12.01 -1.87
CA THR A 148 17.99 -11.63 -1.04
C THR A 148 17.89 -12.28 0.34
N PRO A 149 17.97 -13.62 0.46
CA PRO A 149 17.98 -14.23 1.78
C PRO A 149 19.22 -13.79 2.56
N GLU A 150 19.00 -13.32 3.78
CA GLU A 150 20.08 -13.11 4.74
C GLU A 150 20.75 -14.48 5.01
N GLN A 151 22.07 -14.52 5.03
CA GLN A 151 22.78 -15.67 5.58
C GLN A 151 22.47 -15.71 7.09
N PRO A 152 22.16 -16.86 7.70
CA PRO A 152 22.30 -18.23 7.19
C PRO A 152 20.96 -18.92 6.89
N VAL A 153 20.06 -18.31 6.11
CA VAL A 153 18.72 -18.91 5.86
C VAL A 153 18.83 -20.19 5.02
N ASP A 154 18.56 -21.33 5.67
CA ASP A 154 18.28 -22.60 5.01
C ASP A 154 16.86 -22.60 4.41
N TRP A 155 16.81 -22.53 3.08
CA TRP A 155 15.55 -22.54 2.32
C TRP A 155 14.81 -23.86 2.41
N GLU A 156 15.52 -24.97 2.64
CA GLU A 156 14.86 -26.25 2.84
C GLU A 156 14.08 -26.23 4.16
N THR A 157 14.69 -25.77 5.26
CA THR A 157 14.02 -25.57 6.54
C THR A 157 12.85 -24.59 6.43
N MET A 158 13.05 -23.44 5.76
CA MET A 158 12.00 -22.43 5.61
C MET A 158 10.79 -22.97 4.83
N ILE A 159 11.02 -23.64 3.70
CA ILE A 159 9.95 -24.20 2.88
C ILE A 159 9.29 -25.40 3.56
N ARG A 160 10.03 -26.21 4.33
CA ARG A 160 9.43 -27.30 5.14
C ARG A 160 8.47 -26.74 6.20
N ARG A 161 8.82 -25.63 6.86
CA ARG A 161 7.90 -24.92 7.77
C ARG A 161 6.66 -24.41 7.03
N MET A 162 6.84 -23.84 5.83
CA MET A 162 5.73 -23.35 4.98
C MET A 162 4.81 -24.48 4.50
N ASN A 163 5.37 -25.65 4.19
CA ASN A 163 4.62 -26.83 3.76
C ASN A 163 3.74 -27.43 4.89
N GLY A 164 4.01 -27.08 6.16
CA GLY A 164 3.07 -27.36 7.27
C GLY A 164 1.77 -26.57 7.16
N PHE A 165 1.78 -25.43 6.45
CA PHE A 165 0.62 -24.56 6.25
C PHE A 165 -0.17 -24.86 4.97
N GLY A 166 0.28 -25.80 4.12
CA GLY A 166 -0.38 -26.05 2.84
C GLY A 166 0.00 -27.38 2.19
N ALA A 167 -1.01 -28.12 1.74
CA ALA A 167 -0.86 -29.43 1.12
C ALA A 167 -0.36 -29.33 -0.33
N LEU A 168 0.95 -29.06 -0.52
CA LEU A 168 1.58 -29.29 -1.81
C LEU A 168 1.48 -30.77 -2.21
N TYR A 169 1.41 -31.09 -3.50
CA TYR A 169 1.46 -32.49 -3.90
C TYR A 169 2.82 -33.14 -3.56
N PRO A 170 2.87 -34.43 -3.20
CA PRO A 170 4.10 -35.10 -2.78
C PRO A 170 5.26 -34.96 -3.79
N HIS A 171 4.98 -35.04 -5.10
CA HIS A 171 6.00 -34.87 -6.14
C HIS A 171 6.49 -33.43 -6.26
N THR A 172 5.61 -32.44 -6.07
CA THR A 172 6.00 -31.02 -6.03
C THR A 172 6.88 -30.73 -4.81
N LYS A 173 6.55 -31.26 -3.63
CA LYS A 173 7.34 -31.09 -2.40
C LYS A 173 8.80 -31.51 -2.59
N ARG A 174 9.06 -32.60 -3.32
CA ARG A 174 10.41 -33.12 -3.58
C ARG A 174 11.27 -32.18 -4.43
N THR A 175 10.67 -31.36 -5.28
CA THR A 175 11.40 -30.54 -6.26
C THR A 175 11.34 -29.05 -6.00
N ILE A 176 10.41 -28.59 -5.16
CA ILE A 176 10.07 -27.16 -5.06
C ILE A 176 11.19 -26.30 -4.49
N VAL A 177 11.95 -26.82 -3.51
CA VAL A 177 13.09 -26.10 -2.92
C VAL A 177 14.12 -25.80 -4.00
N LYS A 178 14.55 -26.83 -4.75
CA LYS A 178 15.50 -26.66 -5.85
C LYS A 178 14.97 -25.70 -6.90
N ARG A 179 13.70 -25.84 -7.32
CA ARG A 179 13.08 -24.95 -8.31
C ARG A 179 13.09 -23.49 -7.85
N ILE A 180 12.76 -23.22 -6.60
CA ILE A 180 12.79 -21.87 -6.01
C ILE A 180 14.22 -21.32 -6.02
N MET A 181 15.19 -22.11 -5.56
CA MET A 181 16.60 -21.72 -5.50
C MET A 181 17.15 -21.41 -6.90
N ASP A 182 16.94 -22.32 -7.85
CA ASP A 182 17.37 -22.19 -9.25
C ASP A 182 16.71 -21.00 -9.96
N THR A 183 15.51 -20.58 -9.52
CA THR A 183 14.77 -19.49 -10.14
C THR A 183 15.17 -18.13 -9.57
N TYR A 184 15.30 -18.04 -8.24
CA TYR A 184 15.28 -16.76 -7.52
C TYR A 184 16.61 -16.32 -6.91
N LYS A 185 17.67 -17.13 -6.98
CA LYS A 185 18.95 -16.83 -6.33
C LYS A 185 20.08 -16.44 -7.27
N GLY A 186 20.89 -15.47 -6.82
CA GLY A 186 22.13 -15.08 -7.46
C GLY A 186 21.95 -14.80 -8.96
N GLU A 187 22.85 -15.35 -9.77
CA GLU A 187 22.88 -15.17 -11.22
C GLU A 187 21.61 -15.67 -11.94
N ALA A 188 20.77 -16.48 -11.30
CA ALA A 188 19.51 -16.92 -11.92
C ALA A 188 18.61 -15.73 -12.25
N VAL A 189 18.61 -14.70 -11.41
CA VAL A 189 17.82 -13.47 -11.62
C VAL A 189 18.39 -12.68 -12.80
N ASP A 190 19.71 -12.67 -12.98
CA ASP A 190 20.35 -11.97 -14.11
C ASP A 190 20.05 -12.62 -15.46
N LYS A 191 19.76 -13.94 -15.44
CA LYS A 191 19.35 -14.74 -16.62
C LYS A 191 17.87 -14.60 -16.97
N TRP A 192 17.05 -13.93 -16.14
CA TRP A 192 15.66 -13.68 -16.51
C TRP A 192 15.56 -12.76 -17.72
N PRO A 193 14.50 -12.88 -18.55
CA PRO A 193 14.20 -11.88 -19.56
C PRO A 193 14.13 -10.49 -18.93
N LYS A 194 14.81 -9.52 -19.53
CA LYS A 194 14.86 -8.14 -19.02
C LYS A 194 13.45 -7.63 -18.76
N TYR A 195 13.24 -7.02 -17.60
CA TYR A 195 11.93 -6.50 -17.23
C TYR A 195 11.52 -5.39 -18.21
N VAL A 196 10.39 -5.59 -18.87
CA VAL A 196 9.72 -4.58 -19.68
C VAL A 196 8.63 -3.96 -18.80
N PRO A 197 8.76 -2.68 -18.40
CA PRO A 197 7.71 -2.03 -17.64
C PRO A 197 6.44 -1.94 -18.49
N PRO A 198 5.24 -2.08 -17.88
CA PRO A 198 3.99 -1.87 -18.60
C PRO A 198 3.91 -0.41 -19.09
N PRO A 199 3.08 -0.13 -20.11
CA PRO A 199 2.78 1.23 -20.53
C PRO A 199 2.33 2.11 -19.36
N ALA A 200 2.56 3.42 -19.47
CA ALA A 200 2.04 4.37 -18.50
C ALA A 200 0.50 4.31 -18.46
N PRO A 201 -0.13 4.54 -17.29
CA PRO A 201 -1.57 4.73 -17.21
C PRO A 201 -2.04 5.84 -18.15
N THR A 202 -3.14 5.61 -18.86
CA THR A 202 -3.78 6.58 -19.76
C THR A 202 -5.30 6.54 -19.58
N GLY A 203 -6.00 7.49 -20.22
CA GLY A 203 -7.46 7.51 -20.25
C GLY A 203 -8.09 7.86 -18.89
N THR A 204 -9.19 7.20 -18.55
CA THR A 204 -9.96 7.52 -17.34
C THR A 204 -9.20 7.24 -16.05
N VAL A 205 -8.26 6.29 -16.05
CA VAL A 205 -7.45 5.95 -14.87
C VAL A 205 -6.64 7.15 -14.38
N THR A 206 -6.19 8.03 -15.28
CA THR A 206 -5.40 9.22 -14.88
C THR A 206 -6.23 10.30 -14.21
N LYS A 207 -7.56 10.14 -14.14
CA LYS A 207 -8.47 11.04 -13.41
C LYS A 207 -8.65 10.64 -11.95
N ALA A 208 -8.11 9.51 -11.52
CA ALA A 208 -8.25 9.03 -10.15
C ALA A 208 -7.43 9.89 -9.17
N LYS A 209 -8.07 10.28 -8.07
CA LYS A 209 -7.43 10.77 -6.85
C LYS A 209 -7.45 9.64 -5.82
N ILE A 210 -6.29 9.31 -5.28
CA ILE A 210 -6.12 8.20 -4.33
C ILE A 210 -5.65 8.79 -3.01
N THR A 211 -6.38 8.52 -1.94
CA THR A 211 -6.00 8.87 -0.56
C THR A 211 -5.79 7.59 0.22
N TRP A 212 -4.72 7.53 1.03
CA TRP A 212 -4.45 6.38 1.88
C TRP A 212 -3.83 6.79 3.21
N TRP A 213 -4.00 5.93 4.20
CA TRP A 213 -3.42 6.05 5.52
C TRP A 213 -2.51 4.85 5.78
N GLU A 214 -1.32 5.11 6.29
CA GLU A 214 -0.46 4.04 6.78
C GLU A 214 -0.90 3.66 8.19
N MET A 215 -1.36 2.42 8.32
CA MET A 215 -1.80 1.83 9.57
C MET A 215 -0.70 0.92 10.12
N GLY A 216 -0.40 1.03 11.41
CA GLY A 216 0.61 0.19 12.09
C GLY A 216 2.06 0.48 11.67
N LYS A 217 3.02 -0.28 12.18
CA LYS A 217 4.46 -0.13 11.88
C LYS A 217 4.87 -1.06 10.74
N ARG A 218 5.74 -0.56 9.85
CA ARG A 218 6.31 -1.32 8.74
C ARG A 218 6.98 -2.61 9.26
N TYR A 219 6.71 -3.73 8.60
CA TYR A 219 7.19 -5.08 8.95
C TYR A 219 6.68 -5.69 10.26
N GLU A 220 6.00 -4.93 11.11
CA GLU A 220 5.44 -5.45 12.36
C GLU A 220 3.94 -5.71 12.30
N SER A 221 3.25 -5.16 11.28
CA SER A 221 1.79 -5.15 11.21
C SER A 221 1.31 -5.98 10.03
N GLN A 222 0.37 -6.88 10.30
CA GLN A 222 -0.35 -7.63 9.29
C GLN A 222 -1.84 -7.34 9.46
N TYR A 223 -2.38 -6.54 8.55
CA TYR A 223 -3.81 -6.29 8.49
C TYR A 223 -4.44 -7.36 7.62
N HIS A 224 -5.45 -8.04 8.16
CA HIS A 224 -6.11 -9.13 7.44
C HIS A 224 -7.34 -8.64 6.70
N ASP A 225 -8.18 -7.85 7.38
CA ASP A 225 -9.44 -7.38 6.82
C ASP A 225 -9.71 -5.91 7.15
N ILE A 226 -10.58 -5.30 6.36
CA ILE A 226 -10.89 -3.87 6.37
C ILE A 226 -12.35 -3.65 5.95
N ASP A 227 -13.04 -2.77 6.66
CA ASP A 227 -14.38 -2.35 6.29
C ASP A 227 -14.63 -0.88 6.67
N LEU A 228 -15.75 -0.33 6.20
CA LEU A 228 -16.17 1.04 6.41
C LEU A 228 -17.42 1.07 7.31
N SER A 229 -17.55 2.13 8.10
CA SER A 229 -18.87 2.47 8.63
C SER A 229 -19.85 2.73 7.48
N PRO A 230 -21.16 2.51 7.68
CA PRO A 230 -22.18 2.75 6.65
C PRO A 230 -22.17 4.18 6.05
N ASP A 231 -21.74 5.19 6.81
CA ASP A 231 -21.60 6.58 6.37
C ASP A 231 -20.24 6.87 5.67
N GLY A 232 -19.35 5.89 5.57
CA GLY A 232 -18.01 6.00 4.99
C GLY A 232 -17.03 6.84 5.80
N ARG A 233 -17.40 7.30 7.00
CA ARG A 233 -16.56 8.18 7.82
C ARG A 233 -15.40 7.44 8.48
N LEU A 234 -15.63 6.22 8.95
CA LEU A 234 -14.66 5.44 9.69
C LEU A 234 -14.21 4.25 8.87
N ILE A 235 -12.90 4.11 8.74
CA ILE A 235 -12.28 2.88 8.24
C ILE A 235 -11.94 2.03 9.47
N TYR A 236 -12.34 0.77 9.47
CA TYR A 236 -11.94 -0.22 10.46
C TYR A 236 -11.02 -1.24 9.80
N ALA A 237 -9.93 -1.59 10.46
CA ALA A 237 -9.08 -2.67 10.00
C ALA A 237 -8.57 -3.51 11.19
N VAL A 238 -8.45 -4.81 10.97
CA VAL A 238 -8.01 -5.76 12.00
C VAL A 238 -6.57 -6.20 11.77
N ASN A 239 -5.76 -6.08 12.82
CA ASN A 239 -4.39 -6.52 12.81
C ASN A 239 -4.28 -7.89 13.49
N ILE A 240 -4.12 -8.93 12.68
CA ILE A 240 -4.15 -10.33 13.12
C ILE A 240 -2.96 -10.66 14.04
N THR A 241 -1.76 -10.16 13.75
CA THR A 241 -0.54 -10.52 14.49
C THR A 241 -0.40 -9.78 15.81
N LYS A 242 -0.97 -8.57 15.89
CA LYS A 242 -0.90 -7.73 17.10
C LYS A 242 -2.17 -7.76 17.94
N GLY A 243 -3.23 -8.41 17.47
CA GLY A 243 -4.47 -8.60 18.23
C GLY A 243 -5.17 -7.27 18.57
N TYR A 244 -5.23 -6.34 17.62
CA TYR A 244 -5.93 -5.08 17.78
C TYR A 244 -6.75 -4.71 16.53
N MET A 245 -7.75 -3.87 16.74
CA MET A 245 -8.43 -3.13 15.68
C MET A 245 -7.88 -1.71 15.61
N VAL A 246 -7.74 -1.17 14.40
CA VAL A 246 -7.52 0.26 14.17
C VAL A 246 -8.78 0.87 13.56
N THR A 247 -9.13 2.07 14.01
CA THR A 247 -10.16 2.90 13.37
C THR A 247 -9.49 4.18 12.85
N VAL A 248 -9.78 4.56 11.60
CA VAL A 248 -9.32 5.81 11.00
C VAL A 248 -10.53 6.69 10.67
N ASP A 249 -10.59 7.90 11.22
CA ASP A 249 -11.57 8.91 10.81
C ASP A 249 -11.08 9.61 9.53
N THR A 250 -11.82 9.46 8.43
CA THR A 250 -11.44 9.97 7.10
C THR A 250 -11.55 11.49 6.99
N LYS A 251 -12.24 12.15 7.93
CA LYS A 251 -12.34 13.62 7.99
C LYS A 251 -11.21 14.23 8.81
N THR A 252 -10.87 13.63 9.94
CA THR A 252 -9.87 14.20 10.85
C THR A 252 -8.49 13.56 10.74
N ASP A 253 -8.36 12.45 10.01
CA ASP A 253 -7.17 11.60 9.90
C ASP A 253 -6.71 10.97 11.22
N LYS A 254 -7.59 10.97 12.24
CA LYS A 254 -7.28 10.43 13.56
C LYS A 254 -7.32 8.91 13.49
N GLN A 255 -6.24 8.28 13.93
CA GLN A 255 -6.16 6.83 14.07
C GLN A 255 -6.30 6.43 15.55
N VAL A 256 -7.18 5.48 15.86
CA VAL A 256 -7.39 4.95 17.21
C VAL A 256 -7.16 3.45 17.19
N TYR A 257 -6.27 2.97 18.08
CA TYR A 257 -5.90 1.57 18.19
C TYR A 257 -6.52 0.97 19.45
N LYS A 258 -7.27 -0.12 19.30
CA LYS A 258 -7.97 -0.81 20.41
C LYS A 258 -7.59 -2.28 20.44
N LYS A 259 -7.00 -2.74 21.55
CA LYS A 259 -6.74 -4.17 21.76
C LYS A 259 -8.06 -4.92 21.96
N PHE A 260 -8.12 -6.13 21.45
CA PHE A 260 -9.24 -7.03 21.74
C PHE A 260 -9.21 -7.50 23.19
N PRO A 261 -10.37 -7.91 23.76
CA PRO A 261 -10.45 -8.47 25.10
C PRO A 261 -9.49 -9.63 25.32
N ARG A 262 -9.03 -9.79 26.56
CA ARG A 262 -8.16 -10.91 26.95
C ARG A 262 -8.82 -12.25 26.55
N GLY A 263 -8.05 -13.12 25.91
CA GLY A 263 -8.53 -14.41 25.40
C GLY A 263 -8.89 -14.40 23.91
N SER A 264 -9.00 -13.23 23.29
CA SER A 264 -9.18 -13.11 21.84
C SER A 264 -7.85 -13.31 21.11
N HIS A 265 -7.84 -14.13 20.06
CA HIS A 265 -6.64 -14.45 19.29
C HIS A 265 -6.94 -14.45 17.80
N GLY A 266 -6.03 -13.86 17.02
CA GLY A 266 -6.13 -13.83 15.57
C GLY A 266 -7.45 -13.25 15.08
N PRO A 267 -7.71 -11.94 15.25
CA PRO A 267 -8.85 -11.32 14.58
C PRO A 267 -8.64 -11.41 13.05
N HIS A 268 -9.60 -12.00 12.34
CA HIS A 268 -9.51 -12.29 10.90
C HIS A 268 -10.46 -11.44 10.07
N SER A 269 -11.75 -11.36 10.41
CA SER A 269 -12.71 -10.60 9.60
C SER A 269 -13.34 -9.46 10.38
N ILE A 270 -13.77 -8.42 9.67
CA ILE A 270 -14.51 -7.31 10.25
C ILE A 270 -15.61 -6.84 9.31
N GLU A 271 -16.87 -6.82 9.78
CA GLU A 271 -18.03 -6.48 8.96
C GLU A 271 -19.09 -5.74 9.81
N PRO A 272 -19.84 -4.78 9.26
CA PRO A 272 -20.97 -4.16 9.95
C PRO A 272 -22.18 -5.10 9.95
N ASP A 273 -22.95 -5.10 11.04
CA ASP A 273 -24.31 -5.60 11.02
C ASP A 273 -25.30 -4.57 10.42
N ASN A 274 -26.58 -4.94 10.40
CA ASN A 274 -27.66 -4.09 9.88
C ASN A 274 -27.85 -2.79 10.67
N ASP A 275 -27.38 -2.73 11.92
CA ASP A 275 -27.44 -1.54 12.78
C ASP A 275 -26.14 -0.72 12.71
N GLY A 276 -25.16 -1.16 11.92
CA GLY A 276 -23.87 -0.51 11.74
C GLY A 276 -22.86 -0.80 12.86
N HIS A 277 -23.10 -1.80 13.71
CA HIS A 277 -22.11 -2.27 14.68
C HIS A 277 -21.10 -3.18 14.00
N MET A 278 -19.81 -2.96 14.26
CA MET A 278 -18.75 -3.78 13.69
C MET A 278 -18.60 -5.09 14.46
N TRP A 279 -18.76 -6.22 13.76
CA TRP A 279 -18.50 -7.56 14.25
C TRP A 279 -17.13 -8.03 13.78
N VAL A 280 -16.41 -8.75 14.65
CA VAL A 280 -15.08 -9.27 14.36
C VAL A 280 -15.02 -10.74 14.70
N THR A 281 -14.40 -11.54 13.82
CA THR A 281 -14.10 -12.96 14.05
C THR A 281 -12.64 -13.19 14.39
#